data_AF-A0A016UTU3-F1
#
_entry.id   AF-A0A016UTU3-F1
#
_cell.length_a   1.000
_cell.length_b   1.000
_cell.length_c   1.000
_cell.angle_alpha   90.00
_cell.angle_beta   90.00
_cell.angle_gamma   90.00
#
_symmetry.space_group_name_H-M   'P 1'
#
loop_
_entity.id
_entity.type
_entity.pdbx_description
1 polymer ?
#
loop_
_entity_poly.entity_id
_entity_poly.type
_entity_poly.pdbx_seq_one_letter_code
_entity_poly.pdbx_strand_id
1 'polypeptide(L)'
;MFPSELLNSLKILNQLSSIAWGPYKSKLHYIVMAGVHLNLEFSGGCEFLVGNQKEHKVTVPCDGDSVTVFELIRYVKEVMLKDCNRSDLLVEGGTVRPGVLVLVNECDWELLGCEKAELHNGDVVTFLSTLHGG
;
A
#
# COMPACT_ATOMS: atom_id res chain seq x y z
N MET A 1 -10.20 -4.40 8.63
CA MET A 1 -10.18 -3.68 9.92
C MET A 1 -8.81 -3.92 10.53
N PHE A 2 -7.95 -2.91 10.62
CA PHE A 2 -6.72 -3.05 11.41
C PHE A 2 -7.11 -3.52 12.81
N PRO A 3 -6.45 -4.55 13.37
CA PRO A 3 -6.71 -4.98 14.72
C PRO A 3 -6.64 -3.76 15.64
N SER A 4 -7.72 -3.50 16.39
CA SER A 4 -7.79 -2.39 17.35
C SER A 4 -6.64 -2.44 18.34
N GLU A 5 -6.11 -3.64 18.59
CA GLU A 5 -4.90 -3.89 19.37
C GLU A 5 -3.66 -3.23 18.78
N LEU A 6 -3.41 -3.34 17.47
CA LEU A 6 -2.25 -2.71 16.81
C LEU A 6 -2.36 -1.18 16.79
N LEU A 7 -3.56 -0.65 16.58
CA LEU A 7 -3.80 0.80 16.62
C LEU A 7 -3.63 1.36 18.04
N ASN A 8 -4.06 0.60 19.05
CA ASN A 8 -3.84 0.95 20.45
C ASN A 8 -2.36 0.82 20.83
N SER A 9 -1.64 -0.19 20.34
CA SER A 9 -0.20 -0.30 20.51
C SER A 9 0.53 0.91 19.92
N LEU A 10 0.17 1.36 18.71
CA LEU A 10 0.76 2.56 18.09
C LEU A 10 0.47 3.85 18.88
N LYS A 11 -0.73 3.98 19.45
CA LYS A 11 -1.08 5.12 20.32
C LYS A 11 -0.32 5.09 21.65
N ILE A 12 -0.14 3.91 22.24
CA ILE A 12 0.65 3.70 23.46
C ILE A 12 2.13 3.99 23.20
N LEU A 13 2.67 3.58 22.05
CA LEU A 13 4.05 3.84 21.64
C LEU A 13 4.35 5.34 21.52
N ASN A 14 3.39 6.14 21.05
CA ASN A 14 3.53 7.59 20.95
C ASN A 14 3.39 8.35 22.29
N GLN A 15 2.97 7.67 23.36
CA GLN A 15 2.78 8.25 24.70
C GLN A 15 3.91 7.90 25.68
N LEU A 16 4.81 6.98 25.33
CA LEU A 16 5.89 6.54 26.21
C LEU A 16 7.14 7.43 26.09
N SER A 17 7.82 7.65 27.21
CA SER A 17 9.03 8.48 27.25
C SER A 17 10.19 7.84 26.49
N SER A 18 11.03 8.66 25.85
CA SER A 18 12.17 8.21 25.02
C SER A 18 13.17 7.31 25.75
N ILE A 19 13.13 7.28 27.07
CA ILE A 19 14.06 6.54 27.94
C ILE A 19 13.64 5.07 28.06
N ALA A 20 12.35 4.75 27.95
CA ALA A 20 11.82 3.40 28.12
C ALA A 20 12.12 2.45 26.94
N TRP A 21 12.58 2.98 25.80
CA TRP A 21 12.67 2.25 24.53
C TRP A 21 14.07 2.22 23.88
N GLY A 22 15.10 2.75 24.54
CA GLY A 22 16.48 2.92 24.05
C GLY A 22 16.81 2.34 22.66
N PRO A 23 17.37 1.10 22.57
CA PRO A 23 17.83 0.51 21.31
C PRO A 23 16.71 0.00 20.38
N TYR A 24 15.48 -0.13 20.88
CA TYR A 24 14.33 -0.59 20.09
C TYR A 24 13.63 0.54 19.38
N LYS A 25 13.68 1.77 19.93
CA LYS A 25 13.12 2.96 19.29
C LYS A 25 13.82 3.23 17.97
N SER A 26 15.15 3.14 17.91
CA SER A 26 15.90 3.34 16.65
C SER A 26 15.61 2.25 15.63
N LYS A 27 15.48 0.98 16.04
CA LYS A 27 15.16 -0.13 15.13
C LYS A 27 13.71 -0.07 14.63
N LEU A 28 12.73 0.22 15.49
CA LEU A 28 11.35 0.48 15.05
C LEU A 28 11.25 1.73 14.18
N HIS A 29 11.91 2.82 14.56
CA HIS A 29 11.91 4.05 13.77
C HIS A 29 12.60 3.84 12.42
N TYR A 30 13.69 3.06 12.36
CA TYR A 30 14.33 2.65 11.11
C TYR A 30 13.40 1.78 10.25
N ILE A 31 12.71 0.79 10.83
CA ILE A 31 11.72 -0.04 10.12
C ILE A 31 10.51 0.79 9.65
N VAL A 32 10.14 1.84 10.39
CA VAL A 32 9.04 2.76 10.03
C VAL A 32 9.50 3.82 9.01
N MET A 33 10.80 4.03 8.82
CA MET A 33 11.38 5.05 7.93
C MET A 33 12.08 4.46 6.69
N ALA A 34 12.46 3.18 6.70
CA ALA A 34 13.01 2.47 5.54
C ALA A 34 11.84 1.89 4.73
N GLY A 35 11.68 2.40 3.52
CA GLY A 35 10.64 1.97 2.62
C GLY A 35 10.72 2.70 1.29
N VAL A 36 9.98 2.19 0.32
CA VAL A 36 9.87 2.81 -1.01
C VAL A 36 8.74 3.85 -1.00
N HIS A 37 9.08 5.07 -1.35
CA HIS A 37 8.14 6.18 -1.53
C HIS A 37 7.50 6.08 -2.91
N LEU A 38 6.19 5.82 -2.94
CA LEU A 38 5.43 5.66 -4.18
C LEU A 38 4.29 6.68 -4.24
N ASN A 39 3.92 7.04 -5.47
CA ASN A 39 2.67 7.76 -5.74
C ASN A 39 1.66 6.75 -6.29
N LEU A 40 0.60 6.47 -5.54
CA LEU A 40 -0.45 5.57 -5.98
C LEU A 40 -1.63 6.37 -6.52
N GLU A 41 -2.19 5.91 -7.64
CA GLU A 41 -3.37 6.48 -8.25
C GLU A 41 -4.49 5.45 -8.32
N PHE A 42 -5.69 5.84 -7.91
CA PHE A 42 -6.89 5.00 -7.99
C PHE A 42 -7.92 5.69 -8.88
N SER A 43 -8.45 4.96 -9.86
CA SER A 43 -9.41 5.49 -10.84
C SER A 43 -10.40 4.41 -11.30
N GLY A 44 -11.48 4.84 -11.93
CA GLY A 44 -12.52 3.92 -12.41
C GLY A 44 -13.42 3.40 -11.28
N GLY A 45 -13.64 4.23 -10.26
CA GLY A 45 -14.54 3.97 -9.12
C GLY A 45 -13.85 3.34 -7.92
N CYS A 46 -12.61 2.86 -8.06
CA CYS A 46 -11.88 2.24 -6.96
C CYS A 46 -11.30 3.26 -5.96
N GLU A 47 -11.27 4.56 -6.30
CA GLU A 47 -10.87 5.63 -5.37
C GLU A 47 -11.75 5.68 -4.11
N PHE A 48 -13.01 5.25 -4.20
CA PHE A 48 -13.92 5.16 -3.04
C PHE A 48 -13.38 4.23 -1.95
N LEU A 49 -12.66 3.16 -2.34
CA LEU A 49 -12.12 2.16 -1.40
C LEU A 49 -11.00 2.71 -0.53
N VAL A 50 -10.34 3.78 -0.98
CA VAL A 50 -9.20 4.41 -0.33
C VAL A 50 -9.55 5.80 0.24
N GLY A 51 -10.83 6.07 0.49
CA GLY A 51 -11.29 7.33 1.09
C GLY A 51 -11.70 8.40 0.08
N ASN A 52 -12.05 7.99 -1.14
CA ASN A 52 -12.49 8.87 -2.23
C ASN A 52 -11.44 9.92 -2.63
N GLN A 53 -10.18 9.50 -2.59
CA GLN A 53 -9.01 10.27 -3.06
C GLN A 53 -8.32 9.48 -4.15
N LYS A 54 -7.99 10.15 -5.26
CA LYS A 54 -7.33 9.51 -6.40
C LYS A 54 -5.86 9.26 -6.14
N GLU A 55 -5.15 10.28 -5.67
CA GLU A 55 -3.69 10.24 -5.45
C GLU A 55 -3.34 9.99 -3.98
N HIS A 56 -2.39 9.10 -3.73
CA HIS A 56 -1.87 8.79 -2.40
C HIS A 56 -0.35 8.70 -2.43
N LYS A 57 0.31 9.54 -1.64
CA LYS A 57 1.75 9.42 -1.38
C LYS A 57 1.94 8.45 -0.23
N VAL A 58 2.59 7.32 -0.49
CA VAL A 58 2.78 6.26 0.50
C VAL A 58 4.25 5.91 0.65
N THR A 59 4.60 5.39 1.81
CA THR A 59 5.88 4.71 2.04
C THR A 59 5.56 3.24 2.28
N VAL A 60 5.93 2.38 1.34
CA VAL A 60 5.77 0.93 1.49
C VAL A 60 6.99 0.41 2.26
N PRO A 61 6.82 -0.16 3.47
CA PRO A 61 7.95 -0.61 4.28
C PRO A 61 8.73 -1.74 3.59
N CYS A 62 10.05 -1.63 3.53
CA CYS A 62 10.94 -2.67 3.03
C CYS A 62 12.34 -2.55 3.64
N ASP A 63 13.06 -3.67 3.70
CA ASP A 63 14.46 -3.70 4.16
C ASP A 63 15.47 -3.34 3.05
N GLY A 64 15.01 -3.23 1.79
CA GLY A 64 15.80 -2.92 0.59
C GLY A 64 15.50 -1.54 -0.02
N ASP A 65 15.90 -1.34 -1.27
CA ASP A 65 15.67 -0.13 -2.07
C ASP A 65 14.51 -0.26 -3.07
N SER A 66 13.92 -1.45 -3.19
CA SER A 66 12.77 -1.73 -4.03
C SER A 66 11.73 -2.61 -3.33
N VAL A 67 10.51 -2.59 -3.85
CA VAL A 67 9.42 -3.52 -3.51
C VAL A 67 8.80 -4.08 -4.77
N THR A 68 8.27 -5.28 -4.72
CA THR A 68 7.53 -5.86 -5.85
C THR A 68 6.10 -5.33 -5.93
N VAL A 69 5.48 -5.37 -7.11
CA VAL A 69 4.05 -5.05 -7.26
C VAL A 69 3.19 -5.98 -6.38
N PHE A 70 3.58 -7.24 -6.19
CA PHE A 70 2.94 -8.15 -5.25
C PHE A 70 2.89 -7.59 -3.81
N GLU A 71 4.03 -7.11 -3.31
CA GLU A 71 4.14 -6.52 -1.98
C GLU A 71 3.33 -5.23 -1.88
N LEU A 72 3.29 -4.43 -2.95
CA LEU A 72 2.43 -3.25 -3.03
C LEU A 72 0.94 -3.63 -2.96
N ILE A 73 0.47 -4.63 -3.73
CA ILE A 73 -0.93 -5.07 -3.70
C ILE A 73 -1.31 -5.52 -2.29
N ARG A 74 -0.41 -6.26 -1.62
CA ARG A 74 -0.60 -6.67 -0.23
C ARG A 74 -0.68 -5.45 0.71
N TYR A 75 0.22 -4.48 0.56
CA TYR A 75 0.19 -3.23 1.31
C TYR A 75 -1.13 -2.47 1.09
N VAL A 76 -1.60 -2.32 -0.14
CA VAL A 76 -2.88 -1.67 -0.45
C VAL A 76 -4.02 -2.39 0.28
N LYS A 77 -4.08 -3.73 0.18
CA LYS A 77 -5.12 -4.55 0.82
C LYS A 77 -5.13 -4.42 2.33
N GLU A 78 -3.96 -4.52 2.96
CA GLU A 78 -3.84 -4.56 4.42
C GLU A 78 -3.88 -3.17 5.06
N VAL A 79 -3.37 -2.14 4.36
CA VAL A 79 -3.12 -0.81 4.92
C VAL A 79 -4.07 0.27 4.41
N MET A 80 -4.37 0.28 3.11
CA MET A 80 -5.04 1.43 2.49
C MET A 80 -6.56 1.30 2.44
N LEU A 81 -7.07 0.08 2.20
CA LEU A 81 -8.50 -0.16 2.07
C LEU A 81 -9.26 0.20 3.36
N LYS A 82 -10.19 1.16 3.25
CA LYS A 82 -10.98 1.64 4.40
C LYS A 82 -12.10 0.69 4.80
N ASP A 83 -12.68 -0.02 3.83
CA ASP A 83 -13.73 -1.02 4.04
C ASP A 83 -13.23 -2.41 3.60
N CYS A 84 -12.85 -3.24 4.57
CA CYS A 84 -12.35 -4.59 4.28
C CYS A 84 -13.42 -5.51 3.67
N ASN A 85 -14.71 -5.24 3.88
CA ASN A 85 -15.80 -6.04 3.30
C ASN A 85 -15.96 -5.79 1.79
N ARG A 86 -15.28 -4.77 1.25
CA ARG A 86 -15.27 -4.44 -0.19
C ARG A 86 -13.89 -4.60 -0.81
N SER A 87 -12.97 -5.28 -0.11
CA SER A 87 -11.61 -5.48 -0.59
C SER A 87 -11.54 -6.30 -1.89
N ASP A 88 -12.49 -7.22 -2.05
CA ASP A 88 -12.64 -8.02 -3.26
C ASP A 88 -12.97 -7.18 -4.51
N LEU A 89 -13.42 -5.92 -4.38
CA LEU A 89 -13.62 -5.04 -5.53
C LEU A 89 -12.31 -4.63 -6.21
N LEU A 90 -11.18 -4.74 -5.50
CA LEU A 90 -9.86 -4.40 -6.02
C LEU A 90 -8.89 -5.60 -6.01
N VAL A 91 -8.91 -6.43 -4.97
CA VAL A 91 -7.94 -7.50 -4.75
C VAL A 91 -8.67 -8.82 -4.51
N GLU A 92 -8.45 -9.81 -5.37
CA GLU A 92 -9.06 -11.14 -5.32
C GLU A 92 -7.97 -12.21 -5.47
N GLY A 93 -8.03 -13.29 -4.68
CA GLY A 93 -7.06 -14.40 -4.80
C GLY A 93 -5.60 -14.05 -4.50
N GLY A 94 -5.31 -12.87 -3.94
CA GLY A 94 -3.95 -12.42 -3.63
C GLY A 94 -3.30 -11.56 -4.72
N THR A 95 -4.02 -11.24 -5.79
CA THR A 95 -3.61 -10.29 -6.84
C THR A 95 -4.77 -9.33 -7.14
N VAL A 96 -4.60 -8.42 -8.10
CA VAL A 96 -5.70 -7.53 -8.51
C VAL A 96 -6.86 -8.32 -9.12
N ARG A 97 -8.09 -7.92 -8.84
CA ARG A 97 -9.28 -8.55 -9.39
C ARG A 97 -9.31 -8.41 -10.92
N PRO A 98 -9.70 -9.45 -11.68
CA PRO A 98 -9.92 -9.32 -13.11
C PRO A 98 -10.79 -8.10 -13.46
N GLY A 99 -10.32 -7.29 -14.42
CA GLY A 99 -10.93 -6.01 -14.78
C GLY A 99 -10.33 -4.79 -14.09
N VAL A 100 -9.35 -4.96 -13.22
CA VAL A 100 -8.47 -3.89 -12.73
C VAL A 100 -7.16 -3.94 -13.52
N LEU A 101 -6.79 -2.83 -14.14
CA LEU A 101 -5.49 -2.65 -14.79
C LEU A 101 -4.51 -2.03 -13.80
N VAL A 102 -3.25 -2.47 -13.85
CA VAL A 102 -2.14 -1.89 -13.08
C VAL A 102 -1.14 -1.32 -14.07
N LEU A 103 -0.86 -0.02 -13.93
CA LEU A 103 0.16 0.68 -14.70
C LEU A 103 1.28 1.11 -13.76
N VAL A 104 2.53 0.89 -14.15
CA VAL A 104 3.72 1.41 -13.46
C VAL A 104 4.35 2.44 -14.38
N ASN A 105 4.40 3.70 -13.95
CA ASN A 105 4.86 4.83 -14.75
C ASN A 105 4.21 4.86 -16.15
N GLU A 106 2.87 4.74 -16.18
CA GLU A 106 2.05 4.68 -17.41
C GLU A 106 2.31 3.46 -18.32
N CYS A 107 3.18 2.53 -17.91
CA CYS A 107 3.45 1.28 -18.63
C CYS A 107 2.61 0.13 -18.07
N ASP A 108 2.05 -0.69 -18.95
CA ASP A 108 1.30 -1.88 -18.57
C ASP A 108 2.20 -2.85 -17.80
N TRP A 109 1.80 -3.22 -16.58
CA TRP A 109 2.56 -4.12 -15.72
C TRP A 109 2.82 -5.50 -16.35
N GLU A 110 1.98 -5.95 -17.30
CA GLU A 110 2.18 -7.21 -18.00
C GLU A 110 3.50 -7.23 -18.79
N LEU A 111 3.94 -6.07 -19.27
CA LEU A 111 5.21 -5.90 -19.95
C LEU A 111 6.40 -5.84 -18.99
N LEU A 112 6.14 -5.62 -17.69
CA LEU A 112 7.14 -5.45 -16.64
C LEU A 112 7.31 -6.69 -15.75
N GLY A 113 6.57 -7.77 -16.05
CA GLY A 113 6.62 -9.02 -15.28
C GLY A 113 5.58 -9.11 -14.16
N CYS A 114 4.48 -8.35 -14.28
CA CYS A 114 3.30 -8.38 -13.42
C CYS A 114 3.67 -8.21 -11.93
N GLU A 115 3.30 -9.19 -11.09
CA GLU A 115 3.55 -9.22 -9.65
C GLU A 115 5.02 -9.10 -9.27
N LYS A 116 5.94 -9.48 -10.18
CA LYS A 116 7.39 -9.48 -9.92
C LYS A 116 8.08 -8.18 -10.31
N ALA A 117 7.37 -7.24 -10.96
CA ALA A 117 7.94 -5.95 -11.32
C ALA A 117 8.41 -5.22 -10.05
N GLU A 118 9.65 -4.74 -10.07
CA GLU A 118 10.25 -3.99 -8.96
C GLU A 118 9.91 -2.51 -9.08
N LEU A 119 9.49 -1.92 -7.97
CA LEU A 119 9.11 -0.54 -7.80
C LEU A 119 10.14 0.16 -6.93
N HIS A 120 10.48 1.38 -7.33
CA HIS A 120 11.52 2.19 -6.72
C HIS A 120 10.98 3.55 -6.28
N ASN A 121 11.79 4.27 -5.51
CA ASN A 121 11.42 5.58 -5.01
C ASN A 121 11.03 6.54 -6.14
N GLY A 122 9.83 7.11 -6.03
CA GLY A 122 9.28 8.07 -6.98
C GLY A 122 8.39 7.46 -8.06
N ASP A 123 8.32 6.13 -8.16
CA ASP A 123 7.44 5.48 -9.14
C ASP A 123 5.96 5.80 -8.89
N VAL A 124 5.23 5.89 -9.99
CA VAL A 124 3.78 6.06 -10.02
C VAL A 124 3.15 4.70 -10.33
N VAL A 125 2.21 4.27 -9.49
CA VAL A 125 1.43 3.05 -9.75
C VAL A 125 -0.06 3.37 -9.78
N THR A 126 -0.69 3.13 -10.93
CA THR A 126 -2.11 3.42 -11.17
C THR A 126 -2.92 2.14 -11.19
N PHE A 127 -3.93 2.06 -10.31
CA PHE A 127 -4.98 1.05 -10.32
C PHE A 127 -6.22 1.61 -11.02
N LEU A 128 -6.53 1.08 -12.20
CA LEU A 128 -7.69 1.49 -12.99
C LEU A 128 -8.72 0.36 -13.06
N SER A 129 -9.83 0.52 -12.35
CA SER A 129 -10.96 -0.39 -12.45
C SER A 129 -11.79 -0.10 -13.71
N THR A 130 -11.89 -1.07 -14.61
CA THR A 130 -12.73 -0.99 -15.82
C THR A 130 -14.14 -1.54 -15.61
N LEU A 131 -14.41 -2.12 -14.43
CA LEU A 131 -15.63 -2.90 -14.16
C LEU A 131 -16.66 -2.17 -13.30
N HIS A 132 -16.28 -1.11 -12.57
CA HIS A 132 -17.16 -0.44 -11.59
C HIS A 132 -17.76 0.88 -12.09
N GLY A 133 -17.87 1.06 -13.41
CA GLY A 133 -18.54 2.20 -14.02
C GLY A 133 -20.04 1.95 -14.19
N GLY A 134 -20.84 2.37 -13.21
CA GLY A 134 -22.31 2.41 -13.26
C GLY A 134 -22.85 3.55 -12.42
#